data_AF-S9PIQ0-F1
#
_entry.id   AF-S9PIQ0-F1
#
_cell.length_a   1.000
_cell.length_b   1.000
_cell.length_c   1.000
_cell.angle_alpha   90.00
_cell.angle_beta   90.00
_cell.angle_gamma   90.00
#
_symmetry.space_group_name_H-M   'P 1'
#
loop_
_entity.id
_entity.type
_entity.pdbx_description
1 polymer ?
#
loop_
_entity_poly.entity_id
_entity_poly.type
_entity_poly.pdbx_seq_one_letter_code
_entity_poly.pdbx_strand_id
1 'polypeptide(L)'
;MAGHEVIMKPFSDVHRLGNKVVATLLHDPTVEGLDVALYMDGSASMEDEYGPRGILAKLAPVKNLVEPQMRWMLEYLANKDRDGKVRVAYWATGDGSQLEEVGELTGPQAKDFRFPGPRAYGKATVMLPVLRDFVAHMKQQVQVGARRGLAVIITDSQISDAPNVTAYATQVAKEIASGRLPRMNFVFVGVGEQVDEEQMEEISHETYPGVGHLWCHRIADRMEEMAELVAVLVDETMTVAAGGTVYDEQGNTLKAYEGRLPAVLEFDVPATCKAFTLEVAGQRFTQPIPEEHEEDEDHHEEERAPEPEPVSAPAARKKHRGHGH
;
A
#
# COMPACT_ATOMS: atom_id res chain seq x y z
N MET A 1 21.53 -6.97 0.80
CA MET A 1 20.47 -7.93 0.44
C MET A 1 19.56 -7.97 1.65
N ALA A 2 18.56 -7.09 1.68
CA ALA A 2 17.56 -7.09 2.73
C ALA A 2 16.85 -8.46 2.71
N GLY A 3 16.76 -9.12 3.85
CA GLY A 3 16.01 -10.36 3.96
C GLY A 3 14.54 -10.04 3.79
N HIS A 4 13.91 -10.61 2.76
CA HIS A 4 12.47 -10.50 2.57
C HIS A 4 11.74 -10.91 3.85
N GLU A 5 10.72 -10.15 4.24
CA GLU A 5 9.88 -10.46 5.40
C GLU A 5 9.24 -11.85 5.21
N VAL A 6 9.50 -12.77 6.14
CA VAL A 6 8.92 -14.13 6.11
C VAL A 6 7.71 -14.15 7.01
N ILE A 7 6.52 -13.97 6.45
CA ILE A 7 5.26 -14.08 7.20
C ILE A 7 4.78 -15.54 7.26
N MET A 8 4.53 -16.03 8.47
CA MET A 8 4.00 -17.35 8.76
C MET A 8 2.56 -17.24 9.25
N LYS A 9 1.68 -18.16 8.84
CA LYS A 9 0.31 -18.20 9.37
C LYS A 9 0.31 -18.41 10.90
N PRO A 10 -0.60 -17.74 11.64
CA PRO A 10 -1.74 -16.95 11.18
C PRO A 10 -1.42 -15.46 11.09
N PHE A 11 -0.16 -15.03 10.98
CA PHE A 11 0.17 -13.61 10.87
C PHE A 11 -0.06 -13.13 9.44
N SER A 12 -0.47 -11.87 9.29
CA SER A 12 -0.58 -11.17 8.00
C SER A 12 0.51 -10.13 7.82
N ASP A 13 1.16 -9.72 8.91
CA ASP A 13 2.12 -8.61 8.94
C ASP A 13 2.90 -8.61 10.27
N VAL A 14 4.20 -8.33 10.26
CA VAL A 14 5.04 -8.34 11.47
C VAL A 14 6.14 -7.27 11.38
N HIS A 15 5.98 -6.19 12.13
CA HIS A 15 6.99 -5.14 12.18
C HIS A 15 7.81 -5.18 13.48
N ARG A 16 9.08 -4.82 13.37
CA ARG A 16 9.98 -4.58 14.49
C ARG A 16 10.33 -3.09 14.57
N LEU A 17 10.04 -2.47 15.71
CA LEU A 17 10.33 -1.08 16.04
C LEU A 17 11.24 -1.06 17.28
N GLY A 18 12.55 -1.16 17.07
CA GLY A 18 13.50 -1.36 18.16
C GLY A 18 13.23 -2.68 18.89
N ASN A 19 13.02 -2.58 20.21
CA ASN A 19 12.67 -3.75 21.04
C ASN A 19 11.17 -4.08 21.02
N LYS A 20 10.33 -3.35 20.28
CA LYS A 20 8.89 -3.62 20.20
C LYS A 20 8.57 -4.38 18.92
N VAL A 21 7.77 -5.43 19.03
CA VAL A 21 7.18 -6.12 17.88
C VAL A 21 5.69 -5.80 17.81
N VAL A 22 5.22 -5.48 16.60
CA VAL A 22 3.81 -5.32 16.26
C VAL A 22 3.47 -6.41 15.24
N ALA A 23 2.64 -7.37 15.63
CA ALA A 23 2.24 -8.49 14.77
C ALA A 23 0.73 -8.49 14.55
N THR A 24 0.29 -8.53 13.30
CA THR A 24 -1.12 -8.56 12.94
C THR A 24 -1.53 -9.98 12.58
N LEU A 25 -2.65 -10.44 13.14
CA LEU A 25 -3.23 -11.75 12.85
C LEU A 25 -4.11 -11.65 11.61
N LEU A 26 -3.82 -12.51 10.62
CA LEU A 26 -4.68 -12.80 9.50
C LEU A 26 -6.00 -13.33 10.04
N HIS A 27 -7.03 -12.52 9.88
CA HIS A 27 -8.40 -12.93 10.07
C HIS A 27 -9.24 -12.29 8.97
N ASP A 28 -10.42 -12.86 8.75
CA ASP A 28 -11.35 -12.36 7.75
C ASP A 28 -12.41 -11.47 8.41
N PRO A 29 -12.16 -10.14 8.60
CA PRO A 29 -13.12 -9.29 9.28
C PRO A 29 -14.43 -9.15 8.51
N THR A 30 -15.49 -8.86 9.27
CA THR A 30 -16.65 -8.14 8.76
C THR A 30 -16.64 -6.75 9.37
N VAL A 31 -16.54 -5.72 8.53
CA VAL A 31 -16.45 -4.33 8.95
C VAL A 31 -17.77 -3.63 8.63
N GLU A 32 -18.45 -3.13 9.65
CA GLU A 32 -19.73 -2.42 9.46
C GLU A 32 -19.52 -1.15 8.62
N GLY A 33 -20.30 -1.00 7.55
CA GLY A 33 -20.28 0.20 6.71
C GLY A 33 -19.00 0.35 5.89
N LEU A 34 -18.33 -0.75 5.55
CA LEU A 34 -17.18 -0.73 4.63
C LEU A 34 -17.63 -0.41 3.21
N ASP A 35 -16.97 0.54 2.56
CA ASP A 35 -17.17 0.90 1.16
C ASP A 35 -15.89 0.57 0.38
N VAL A 36 -16.00 -0.16 -0.72
CA VAL A 36 -14.84 -0.74 -1.42
C VAL A 36 -14.72 -0.26 -2.87
N ALA A 37 -13.49 0.06 -3.28
CA ALA A 37 -13.13 0.37 -4.66
C ALA A 37 -11.95 -0.47 -5.15
N LEU A 38 -11.97 -0.81 -6.44
CA LEU A 38 -10.91 -1.49 -7.17
C LEU A 38 -10.41 -0.59 -8.32
N TYR A 39 -9.11 -0.29 -8.32
CA TYR A 39 -8.46 0.50 -9.35
C TYR A 39 -7.44 -0.36 -10.10
N MET A 40 -7.63 -0.52 -11.40
CA MET A 40 -6.75 -1.31 -12.26
C MET A 40 -5.80 -0.40 -13.04
N ASP A 41 -4.51 -0.62 -12.91
CA ASP A 41 -3.51 0.19 -13.61
C ASP A 41 -3.64 0.03 -15.12
N GLY A 42 -3.88 1.15 -15.79
CA GLY A 42 -4.05 1.28 -17.22
C GLY A 42 -2.91 2.05 -17.87
N SER A 43 -1.75 2.12 -17.24
CA SER A 43 -0.52 2.65 -17.83
C SER A 43 0.03 1.70 -18.90
N ALA A 44 0.89 2.21 -19.77
CA ALA A 44 1.51 1.42 -20.83
C ALA A 44 2.44 0.31 -20.31
N SER A 45 2.95 0.41 -19.07
CA SER A 45 3.80 -0.64 -18.51
C SER A 45 3.05 -1.94 -18.22
N MET A 46 1.74 -1.82 -17.95
CA MET A 46 0.83 -2.95 -17.70
C MET A 46 0.22 -3.55 -18.98
N GLU A 47 0.55 -3.05 -20.18
CA GLU A 47 -0.14 -3.44 -21.41
C GLU A 47 -0.04 -4.94 -21.70
N ASP A 48 1.13 -5.53 -21.46
CA ASP A 48 1.41 -6.94 -21.73
C ASP A 48 0.67 -7.87 -20.74
N GLU A 49 0.42 -7.40 -19.52
CA GLU A 49 -0.24 -8.10 -18.42
C GLU A 49 -1.74 -8.27 -18.69
N TYR A 50 -2.36 -7.37 -19.45
CA TYR A 50 -3.74 -7.54 -19.95
C TYR A 50 -3.83 -8.49 -21.15
N GLY A 51 -2.69 -8.84 -21.74
CA GLY A 51 -2.59 -9.71 -22.90
C GLY A 51 -3.03 -9.06 -24.22
N PRO A 52 -2.88 -9.81 -25.33
CA PRO A 52 -3.06 -9.30 -26.69
C PRO A 52 -4.50 -8.86 -26.97
N ARG A 53 -4.65 -7.76 -27.70
CA ARG A 53 -5.94 -7.19 -28.10
C ARG A 53 -6.34 -7.55 -29.54
N GLY A 54 -7.65 -7.53 -29.81
CA GLY A 54 -8.19 -7.63 -31.17
C GLY A 54 -7.89 -8.97 -31.87
N ILE A 55 -7.52 -8.93 -33.16
CA ILE A 55 -7.25 -10.14 -33.96
C ILE A 55 -6.01 -10.91 -33.43
N LEU A 56 -5.07 -10.20 -32.80
CA LEU A 56 -3.86 -10.78 -32.21
C LEU A 56 -4.15 -11.68 -31.00
N ALA A 57 -5.27 -11.44 -30.29
CA ALA A 57 -5.74 -12.29 -29.19
C ALA A 57 -6.00 -13.75 -29.63
N LYS A 58 -6.16 -13.99 -30.93
CA LYS A 58 -6.40 -15.31 -31.51
C LYS A 58 -5.11 -16.05 -31.93
N LEU A 59 -3.96 -15.37 -31.94
CA LEU A 59 -2.72 -15.88 -32.54
C LEU A 59 -1.70 -16.38 -31.51
N ALA A 60 -1.80 -15.98 -30.25
CA ALA A 60 -0.95 -16.48 -29.17
C ALA A 60 -1.76 -16.65 -27.88
N PRO A 61 -1.49 -17.70 -27.08
CA PRO A 61 -2.16 -17.93 -25.80
C PRO A 61 -1.52 -17.09 -24.69
N VAL A 62 -1.23 -15.81 -24.94
CA VAL A 62 -0.79 -14.91 -23.87
C VAL A 62 -2.03 -14.61 -23.03
N LYS A 63 -1.97 -15.04 -21.77
CA LYS A 63 -3.10 -14.94 -20.84
C LYS A 63 -3.09 -13.56 -20.22
N ASN A 64 -4.27 -12.95 -20.14
CA ASN A 64 -4.50 -11.79 -19.30
C ASN A 64 -4.29 -12.22 -17.84
N LEU A 65 -3.25 -11.69 -17.21
CA LEU A 65 -2.87 -11.96 -15.82
C LEU A 65 -3.73 -11.15 -14.84
N VAL A 66 -4.22 -9.99 -15.25
CA VAL A 66 -5.03 -9.09 -14.43
C VAL A 66 -6.45 -9.62 -14.22
N GLU A 67 -7.10 -10.14 -15.28
CA GLU A 67 -8.50 -10.54 -15.28
C GLU A 67 -8.82 -11.62 -14.23
N PRO A 68 -8.08 -12.74 -14.12
CA PRO A 68 -8.34 -13.74 -13.10
C PRO A 68 -8.26 -13.17 -11.68
N GLN A 69 -7.24 -12.36 -11.40
CA GLN A 69 -7.05 -11.73 -10.09
C GLN A 69 -8.19 -10.77 -9.78
N MET A 70 -8.56 -9.93 -10.75
CA MET A 70 -9.69 -9.00 -10.63
C MET A 70 -11.00 -9.69 -10.34
N ARG A 71 -11.33 -10.79 -11.02
CA ARG A 71 -12.56 -11.53 -10.77
C ARG A 71 -12.60 -12.07 -9.34
N TRP A 72 -11.48 -12.62 -8.88
CA TRP A 72 -11.40 -13.23 -7.55
C TRP A 72 -11.49 -12.19 -6.44
N MET A 73 -10.73 -11.10 -6.57
CA MET A 73 -10.79 -9.98 -5.63
C MET A 73 -12.17 -9.34 -5.59
N LEU A 74 -12.78 -9.10 -6.75
CA LEU A 74 -14.11 -8.48 -6.83
C LEU A 74 -15.18 -9.36 -6.20
N GLU A 75 -15.19 -10.66 -6.49
CA GLU A 75 -16.15 -11.60 -5.86
C GLU A 75 -16.02 -11.58 -4.34
N TYR A 76 -14.79 -11.62 -3.82
CA TYR A 76 -14.53 -11.59 -2.39
C TYR A 76 -14.91 -10.23 -1.75
N LEU A 77 -14.41 -9.12 -2.30
CA LEU A 77 -14.61 -7.77 -1.77
C LEU A 77 -16.06 -7.32 -1.84
N ALA A 78 -16.84 -7.77 -2.84
CA ALA A 78 -18.27 -7.52 -2.88
C ALA A 78 -19.01 -8.15 -1.70
N ASN A 79 -18.50 -9.23 -1.09
CA ASN A 79 -19.09 -9.78 0.14
C ASN A 79 -18.69 -8.99 1.40
N LYS A 80 -17.70 -8.10 1.30
CA LYS A 80 -17.21 -7.24 2.38
C LYS A 80 -17.78 -5.84 2.31
N ASP A 81 -18.06 -5.37 1.10
CA ASP A 81 -18.74 -4.12 0.86
C ASP A 81 -20.14 -4.10 1.48
N ARG A 82 -20.51 -2.95 2.05
CA ARG A 82 -21.76 -2.74 2.79
C ARG A 82 -23.03 -2.92 1.94
N ASP A 83 -22.98 -2.66 0.64
CA ASP A 83 -24.13 -2.78 -0.26
C ASP A 83 -23.95 -3.85 -1.35
N GLY A 84 -22.81 -4.54 -1.32
CA GLY A 84 -22.50 -5.65 -2.21
C GLY A 84 -21.98 -5.22 -3.57
N LYS A 85 -21.63 -3.93 -3.74
CA LYS A 85 -21.15 -3.38 -5.01
C LYS A 85 -19.80 -2.73 -4.83
N VAL A 86 -18.84 -3.15 -5.65
CA VAL A 86 -17.50 -2.59 -5.65
C VAL A 86 -17.40 -1.59 -6.79
N ARG A 87 -16.94 -0.38 -6.50
CA ARG A 87 -16.60 0.62 -7.54
C ARG A 87 -15.37 0.14 -8.29
N VAL A 88 -15.41 0.14 -9.62
CA VAL A 88 -14.30 -0.32 -10.47
C VAL A 88 -13.93 0.73 -11.50
N ALA A 89 -12.64 1.00 -11.64
CA ALA A 89 -12.09 1.90 -12.66
C ALA A 89 -10.70 1.45 -13.12
N TYR A 90 -10.34 1.78 -14.36
CA TYR A 90 -8.94 1.85 -14.75
C TYR A 90 -8.36 3.19 -14.33
N TRP A 91 -7.10 3.22 -13.91
CA TRP A 91 -6.37 4.44 -13.60
C TRP A 91 -5.10 4.56 -14.46
N ALA A 92 -4.37 5.66 -14.34
CA ALA A 92 -3.21 5.94 -15.16
C ALA A 92 -3.47 5.78 -16.67
N THR A 93 -4.64 6.17 -17.16
CA THR A 93 -4.99 6.08 -18.59
C THR A 93 -4.63 7.36 -19.34
N GLY A 94 -4.62 7.32 -20.68
CA GLY A 94 -4.44 8.50 -21.53
C GLY A 94 -3.06 9.16 -21.41
N ASP A 95 -2.96 10.28 -20.70
CA ASP A 95 -1.67 10.93 -20.40
C ASP A 95 -0.98 10.35 -19.15
N GLY A 96 -1.64 9.41 -18.47
CA GLY A 96 -1.17 8.80 -17.23
C GLY A 96 -1.84 9.34 -15.97
N SER A 97 -2.71 10.35 -16.08
CA SER A 97 -3.42 10.94 -14.94
C SER A 97 -4.95 10.73 -14.95
N GLN A 98 -5.46 10.04 -15.95
CA GLN A 98 -6.89 9.91 -16.19
C GLN A 98 -7.45 8.61 -15.61
N LEU A 99 -8.70 8.67 -15.17
CA LEU A 99 -9.49 7.50 -14.77
C LEU A 99 -10.47 7.13 -15.89
N GLU A 100 -10.60 5.85 -16.16
CA GLU A 100 -11.67 5.30 -16.99
C GLU A 100 -12.61 4.46 -16.11
N GLU A 101 -13.78 5.00 -15.81
CA GLU A 101 -14.77 4.32 -14.98
C GLU A 101 -15.35 3.09 -15.70
N VAL A 102 -15.32 1.96 -15.00
CA VAL A 102 -15.99 0.71 -15.42
C VAL A 102 -17.40 0.67 -14.86
N GLY A 103 -17.56 1.09 -13.60
CA GLY A 103 -18.84 1.20 -12.89
C GLY A 103 -18.85 0.41 -11.58
N GLU A 104 -20.04 0.21 -11.03
CA GLU A 104 -20.26 -0.62 -9.82
C GLU A 104 -20.56 -2.06 -10.21
N LEU A 105 -19.80 -3.00 -9.66
CA LEU A 105 -19.91 -4.42 -9.96
C LEU A 105 -20.18 -5.22 -8.68
N THR A 106 -21.10 -6.18 -8.79
CA THR A 106 -21.42 -7.13 -7.72
C THR A 106 -20.59 -8.40 -7.84
N GLY A 107 -20.50 -9.18 -6.75
CA GLY A 107 -19.80 -10.47 -6.75
C GLY A 107 -20.27 -11.44 -7.85
N PRO A 108 -21.58 -11.61 -8.10
CA PRO A 108 -22.06 -12.41 -9.22
C PRO A 108 -21.63 -11.90 -10.60
N GLN A 109 -21.54 -10.57 -10.79
CA GLN A 109 -21.08 -10.00 -12.07
C GLN A 109 -19.59 -10.25 -12.30
N ALA A 110 -18.79 -10.39 -11.23
CA ALA A 110 -17.34 -10.62 -11.32
C ALA A 110 -16.99 -11.78 -12.27
N LYS A 111 -17.68 -12.92 -12.15
CA LYS A 111 -17.34 -14.19 -12.81
C LYS A 111 -17.29 -14.10 -14.32
N ASP A 112 -18.20 -13.33 -14.90
CA ASP A 112 -18.37 -13.22 -16.35
C ASP A 112 -17.86 -11.89 -16.90
N PHE A 113 -17.56 -10.91 -16.04
CA PHE A 113 -17.04 -9.61 -16.47
C PHE A 113 -15.66 -9.77 -17.11
N ARG A 114 -15.40 -9.03 -18.19
CA ARG A 114 -14.11 -9.03 -18.90
C ARG A 114 -13.33 -7.78 -18.56
N PHE A 115 -12.03 -7.93 -18.33
CA PHE A 115 -11.12 -6.83 -18.02
C PHE A 115 -10.05 -6.72 -19.11
N PRO A 116 -10.37 -6.23 -20.32
CA PRO A 116 -9.43 -6.19 -21.46
C PRO A 116 -8.33 -5.11 -21.35
N GLY A 117 -8.29 -4.39 -20.22
CA GLY A 117 -7.50 -3.17 -20.03
C GLY A 117 -8.23 -1.92 -20.52
N PRO A 118 -7.63 -0.73 -20.36
CA PRO A 118 -8.24 0.56 -20.69
C PRO A 118 -8.36 0.81 -22.20
N ARG A 119 -9.24 1.72 -22.61
CA ARG A 119 -9.36 2.14 -24.03
C ARG A 119 -8.08 2.75 -24.57
N ALA A 120 -7.37 3.51 -23.74
CA ALA A 120 -6.11 4.15 -24.06
C ALA A 120 -5.15 4.03 -22.88
N TYR A 121 -4.07 3.28 -23.08
CA TYR A 121 -3.02 3.15 -22.07
C TYR A 121 -2.35 4.50 -21.80
N GLY A 122 -2.03 4.77 -20.53
CA GLY A 122 -1.35 5.98 -20.13
C GLY A 122 0.14 5.99 -20.47
N LYS A 123 0.67 7.20 -20.66
CA LYS A 123 2.10 7.41 -20.94
C LYS A 123 2.96 7.56 -19.68
N ALA A 124 2.32 7.60 -18.52
CA ALA A 124 2.90 7.70 -17.20
C ALA A 124 1.96 7.01 -16.21
N THR A 125 2.44 6.76 -15.00
CA THR A 125 1.68 6.04 -13.97
C THR A 125 1.47 6.99 -12.79
N VAL A 126 0.52 7.92 -12.93
CA VAL A 126 0.27 8.98 -11.94
C VAL A 126 -0.85 8.52 -10.99
N MET A 127 -0.50 8.32 -9.72
CA MET A 127 -1.35 7.70 -8.69
C MET A 127 -2.20 8.72 -7.92
N LEU A 128 -1.73 9.96 -7.76
CA LEU A 128 -2.48 10.98 -7.01
C LEU A 128 -3.97 11.14 -7.43
N PRO A 129 -4.36 11.03 -8.71
CA PRO A 129 -5.76 11.02 -9.13
C PRO A 129 -6.62 9.94 -8.45
N VAL A 130 -6.08 8.73 -8.21
CA VAL A 130 -6.79 7.63 -7.55
C VAL A 130 -7.10 7.99 -6.11
N LEU A 131 -6.11 8.47 -5.35
CA LEU A 131 -6.32 8.89 -3.95
C LEU A 131 -7.37 10.00 -3.87
N ARG A 132 -7.32 10.96 -4.79
CA ARG A 132 -8.28 12.07 -4.83
C ARG A 132 -9.69 11.59 -5.15
N ASP A 133 -9.83 10.71 -6.14
CA ASP A 133 -11.12 10.11 -6.51
C ASP A 133 -11.73 9.34 -5.34
N PHE A 134 -10.96 8.44 -4.72
CA PHE A 134 -11.47 7.62 -3.63
C PHE A 134 -11.82 8.45 -2.39
N VAL A 135 -11.00 9.44 -2.02
CA VAL A 135 -11.33 10.37 -0.91
C VAL A 135 -12.59 11.16 -1.22
N ALA A 136 -12.76 11.63 -2.46
CA ALA A 136 -13.96 12.36 -2.86
C ALA A 136 -15.21 11.47 -2.83
N HIS A 137 -15.09 10.22 -3.30
CA HIS A 137 -16.14 9.20 -3.20
C HIS A 137 -16.53 8.93 -1.74
N MET A 138 -15.55 8.67 -0.87
CA MET A 138 -15.81 8.41 0.55
C MET A 138 -16.53 9.57 1.25
N LYS A 139 -16.20 10.82 0.92
CA LYS A 139 -16.92 12.01 1.44
C LYS A 139 -18.42 11.97 1.10
N GLN A 140 -18.78 11.43 -0.07
CA GLN A 140 -20.17 11.24 -0.46
C GLN A 140 -20.79 10.03 0.23
N GLN A 141 -20.08 8.90 0.27
CA GLN A 141 -20.62 7.64 0.80
C GLN A 141 -20.89 7.67 2.30
N VAL A 142 -20.17 8.49 3.07
CA VAL A 142 -20.46 8.71 4.50
C VAL A 142 -21.89 9.23 4.70
N GLN A 143 -22.43 10.02 3.78
CA GLN A 143 -23.80 10.55 3.87
C GLN A 143 -24.88 9.46 3.75
N VAL A 144 -24.53 8.32 3.17
CA VAL A 144 -25.43 7.18 2.96
C VAL A 144 -25.00 5.96 3.77
N GLY A 145 -24.14 6.14 4.78
CA GLY A 145 -23.86 5.12 5.80
C GLY A 145 -22.49 4.44 5.71
N ALA A 146 -21.58 4.89 4.84
CA ALA A 146 -20.19 4.41 4.90
C ALA A 146 -19.51 4.90 6.18
N ARG A 147 -18.77 4.01 6.82
CA ARG A 147 -18.01 4.28 8.05
C ARG A 147 -16.52 4.03 7.88
N ARG A 148 -16.15 3.20 6.90
CA ARG A 148 -14.77 2.88 6.56
C ARG A 148 -14.63 2.69 5.05
N GLY A 149 -13.43 2.91 4.52
CA GLY A 149 -13.14 2.73 3.10
C GLY A 149 -11.95 1.79 2.86
N LEU A 150 -12.02 0.99 1.80
CA LEU A 150 -10.90 0.22 1.27
C LEU A 150 -10.75 0.47 -0.23
N ALA A 151 -9.60 0.94 -0.66
CA ALA A 151 -9.23 0.96 -2.07
C ALA A 151 -8.14 -0.07 -2.34
N VAL A 152 -8.40 -0.99 -3.26
CA VAL A 152 -7.42 -1.97 -3.73
C VAL A 152 -6.93 -1.54 -5.10
N ILE A 153 -5.62 -1.36 -5.24
CA ILE A 153 -4.95 -0.84 -6.44
C ILE A 153 -4.12 -1.95 -7.05
N ILE A 154 -4.48 -2.37 -8.26
CA ILE A 154 -3.75 -3.37 -9.04
C ILE A 154 -2.76 -2.64 -9.92
N THR A 155 -1.47 -2.98 -9.84
CA THR A 155 -0.39 -2.25 -10.53
C THR A 155 0.88 -3.09 -10.62
N ASP A 156 1.82 -2.70 -11.48
CA ASP A 156 3.23 -3.13 -11.46
C ASP A 156 4.12 -2.16 -10.68
N SER A 157 3.55 -1.10 -10.11
CA SER A 157 4.24 -0.10 -9.30
C SER A 157 5.34 0.69 -10.02
N GLN A 158 5.09 1.13 -11.25
CA GLN A 158 5.96 2.11 -11.92
C GLN A 158 5.52 3.56 -11.66
N ILE A 159 5.19 3.89 -10.40
CA ILE A 159 4.53 5.15 -10.01
C ILE A 159 5.45 6.34 -10.26
N SER A 160 4.95 7.31 -11.03
CA SER A 160 5.73 8.47 -11.48
C SER A 160 5.68 9.65 -10.52
N ASP A 161 4.76 9.65 -9.55
CA ASP A 161 4.48 10.78 -8.66
C ASP A 161 4.46 10.42 -7.17
N ALA A 162 5.24 9.41 -6.75
CA ALA A 162 5.31 8.93 -5.37
C ALA A 162 5.44 10.05 -4.30
N PRO A 163 6.28 11.10 -4.46
CA PRO A 163 6.33 12.20 -3.49
C PRO A 163 5.00 12.93 -3.30
N ASN A 164 4.20 13.07 -4.37
CA ASN A 164 2.88 13.69 -4.28
C ASN A 164 1.86 12.75 -3.62
N VAL A 165 2.00 11.44 -3.83
CA VAL A 165 1.19 10.41 -3.17
C VAL A 165 1.41 10.46 -1.66
N THR A 166 2.67 10.42 -1.20
CA THR A 166 3.05 10.54 0.21
C THR A 166 2.54 11.84 0.83
N ALA A 167 2.74 12.98 0.16
CA ALA A 167 2.28 14.27 0.66
C ALA A 167 0.75 14.33 0.81
N TYR A 168 0.00 13.75 -0.13
CA TYR A 168 -1.46 13.70 -0.06
C TYR A 168 -1.96 12.68 0.97
N ALA A 169 -1.32 11.50 1.06
CA ALA A 169 -1.60 10.49 2.07
C ALA A 169 -1.42 11.05 3.50
N THR A 170 -0.35 11.82 3.73
CA THR A 170 -0.15 12.57 4.98
C THR A 170 -1.32 13.49 5.31
N GLN A 171 -1.86 14.21 4.31
CA GLN A 171 -3.01 15.10 4.50
C GLN A 171 -4.29 14.30 4.82
N VAL A 172 -4.52 13.20 4.11
CA VAL A 172 -5.66 12.29 4.37
C VAL A 172 -5.59 11.74 5.78
N ALA A 173 -4.41 11.27 6.22
CA ALA A 173 -4.21 10.76 7.57
C ALA A 173 -4.52 11.82 8.65
N LYS A 174 -4.09 13.07 8.45
CA LYS A 174 -4.47 14.19 9.35
C LYS A 174 -5.98 14.42 9.41
N GLU A 175 -6.68 14.30 8.28
CA GLU A 175 -8.15 14.42 8.25
C GLU A 175 -8.83 13.26 8.97
N ILE A 176 -8.34 12.03 8.81
CA ILE A 176 -8.81 10.83 9.54
C ILE A 176 -8.59 11.00 11.05
N ALA A 177 -7.38 11.34 11.48
CA ALA A 177 -7.04 11.54 12.89
C ALA A 177 -7.91 12.63 13.56
N SER A 178 -8.31 13.66 12.80
CA SER A 178 -9.21 14.72 13.28
C SER A 178 -10.70 14.35 13.24
N GLY A 179 -11.06 13.17 12.73
CA GLY A 179 -12.45 12.73 12.56
C GLY A 179 -13.21 13.41 11.42
N ARG A 180 -12.52 14.14 10.53
CA ARG A 180 -13.13 14.79 9.34
C ARG A 180 -13.34 13.82 8.18
N LEU A 181 -12.55 12.76 8.13
CA LEU A 181 -12.71 11.63 7.21
C LEU A 181 -12.92 10.34 8.00
N PRO A 182 -13.73 9.39 7.47
CA PRO A 182 -13.78 8.04 8.01
C PRO A 182 -12.39 7.38 7.84
N ARG A 183 -12.11 6.34 8.63
CA ARG A 183 -10.89 5.55 8.43
C ARG A 183 -10.93 4.91 7.05
N MET A 184 -9.84 5.05 6.31
CA MET A 184 -9.67 4.50 4.97
C MET A 184 -8.35 3.78 4.92
N ASN A 185 -8.25 2.76 4.08
CA ASN A 185 -7.01 2.04 3.82
C ASN A 185 -6.85 1.83 2.32
N PHE A 186 -5.59 1.78 1.89
CA PHE A 186 -5.21 1.54 0.51
C PHE A 186 -4.32 0.30 0.47
N VAL A 187 -4.55 -0.57 -0.50
CA VAL A 187 -3.78 -1.80 -0.66
C VAL A 187 -3.28 -1.90 -2.08
N PHE A 188 -1.96 -1.88 -2.27
CA PHE A 188 -1.36 -2.25 -3.54
C PHE A 188 -1.40 -3.76 -3.75
N VAL A 189 -1.71 -4.17 -4.97
CA VAL A 189 -1.66 -5.56 -5.40
C VAL A 189 -0.82 -5.63 -6.67
N GLY A 190 0.43 -6.02 -6.48
CA GLY A 190 1.43 -6.23 -7.52
C GLY A 190 1.02 -7.36 -8.47
N VAL A 191 0.96 -7.08 -9.77
CA VAL A 191 0.67 -8.08 -10.81
C VAL A 191 1.69 -7.98 -11.94
N GLY A 192 2.25 -9.12 -12.35
CA GLY A 192 3.20 -9.22 -13.45
C GLY A 192 4.64 -9.48 -12.99
N GLU A 193 5.52 -9.72 -13.95
CA GLU A 193 6.94 -10.00 -13.67
C GLU A 193 7.77 -8.72 -13.42
N GLN A 194 7.25 -7.57 -13.84
CA GLN A 194 7.92 -6.26 -13.73
C GLN A 194 7.51 -5.48 -12.48
N VAL A 195 6.92 -6.15 -11.50
CA VAL A 195 6.47 -5.49 -10.28
C VAL A 195 7.66 -4.89 -9.53
N ASP A 196 7.63 -3.58 -9.32
CA ASP A 196 8.55 -2.85 -8.45
C ASP A 196 8.05 -2.94 -6.99
N GLU A 197 8.37 -4.06 -6.35
CA GLU A 197 7.98 -4.31 -4.95
C GLU A 197 8.63 -3.31 -3.99
N GLU A 198 9.87 -2.88 -4.26
CA GLU A 198 10.61 -1.91 -3.44
C GLU A 198 9.87 -0.56 -3.39
N GLN A 199 9.38 -0.07 -4.53
CA GLN A 199 8.58 1.16 -4.55
C GLN A 199 7.25 1.01 -3.80
N MET A 200 6.57 -0.14 -3.89
CA MET A 200 5.34 -0.36 -3.11
C MET A 200 5.63 -0.40 -1.62
N GLU A 201 6.75 -1.03 -1.22
CA GLU A 201 7.20 -1.10 0.17
C GLU A 201 7.49 0.30 0.72
N GLU A 202 8.25 1.13 -0.02
CA GLU A 202 8.57 2.51 0.36
C GLU A 202 7.31 3.34 0.64
N ILE A 203 6.30 3.24 -0.23
CA ILE A 203 5.03 3.95 -0.04
C ILE A 203 4.20 3.33 1.09
N SER A 204 4.28 2.02 1.30
CA SER A 204 3.41 1.28 2.22
C SER A 204 3.86 1.31 3.68
N HIS A 205 5.15 1.46 3.94
CA HIS A 205 5.71 1.41 5.28
C HIS A 205 5.61 2.73 6.06
N GLU A 206 5.13 3.81 5.43
CA GLU A 206 4.91 5.07 6.13
C GLU A 206 3.79 4.95 7.18
N THR A 207 4.11 5.34 8.42
CA THR A 207 3.15 5.38 9.52
C THR A 207 2.71 6.81 9.81
N TYR A 208 1.43 6.99 10.10
CA TYR A 208 0.86 8.30 10.34
C TYR A 208 0.37 8.46 11.78
N PRO A 209 0.76 9.55 12.49
CA PRO A 209 0.33 9.80 13.85
C PRO A 209 -1.20 9.78 14.02
N GLY A 210 -1.68 8.93 14.92
CA GLY A 210 -3.12 8.77 15.21
C GLY A 210 -3.92 7.94 14.21
N VAL A 211 -3.28 7.41 13.15
CA VAL A 211 -3.91 6.53 12.16
C VAL A 211 -3.21 5.18 12.05
N GLY A 212 -1.87 5.15 12.22
CA GLY A 212 -1.05 3.97 11.97
C GLY A 212 -0.76 3.80 10.48
N HIS A 213 -0.79 2.56 9.99
CA HIS A 213 -0.63 2.24 8.57
C HIS A 213 -1.88 2.63 7.78
N LEU A 214 -1.68 3.47 6.78
CA LEU A 214 -2.71 3.84 5.81
C LEU A 214 -2.66 2.93 4.58
N TRP A 215 -1.45 2.48 4.24
CA TRP A 215 -1.12 1.68 3.09
C TRP A 215 -0.66 0.27 3.50
N CYS A 216 -0.80 -0.66 2.59
CA CYS A 216 -0.23 -1.99 2.65
C CYS A 216 0.01 -2.46 1.21
N HIS A 217 0.83 -3.48 0.99
CA HIS A 217 1.03 -4.06 -0.33
C HIS A 217 0.99 -5.59 -0.28
N ARG A 218 0.61 -6.20 -1.40
CA ARG A 218 0.61 -7.65 -1.64
C ARG A 218 1.08 -7.92 -3.07
N ILE A 219 1.62 -9.10 -3.33
CA ILE A 219 1.88 -9.59 -4.68
C ILE A 219 0.86 -10.68 -5.00
N ALA A 220 0.11 -10.51 -6.09
CA ALA A 220 -1.03 -11.37 -6.42
C ALA A 220 -0.64 -12.86 -6.52
N ASP A 221 0.52 -13.16 -7.10
CA ASP A 221 0.99 -14.55 -7.27
C ASP A 221 1.55 -15.18 -5.98
N ARG A 222 1.76 -14.39 -4.92
CA ARG A 222 2.19 -14.87 -3.60
C ARG A 222 1.06 -14.88 -2.55
N MET A 223 -0.09 -14.30 -2.88
CA MET A 223 -1.24 -14.24 -1.98
C MET A 223 -1.91 -15.61 -1.91
N GLU A 224 -2.01 -16.18 -0.70
CA GLU A 224 -2.65 -17.47 -0.48
C GLU A 224 -4.14 -17.32 -0.16
N GLU A 225 -4.52 -16.24 0.53
CA GLU A 225 -5.88 -16.01 1.00
C GLU A 225 -6.35 -14.59 0.71
N MET A 226 -7.57 -14.42 0.20
CA MET A 226 -8.12 -13.08 -0.07
C MET A 226 -8.32 -12.24 1.21
N ALA A 227 -8.37 -12.88 2.38
CA ALA A 227 -8.40 -12.22 3.68
C ALA A 227 -7.20 -11.29 3.90
N GLU A 228 -6.08 -11.53 3.20
CA GLU A 228 -4.91 -10.67 3.23
C GLU A 228 -5.21 -9.25 2.72
N LEU A 229 -6.18 -9.07 1.81
CA LEU A 229 -6.58 -7.74 1.28
C LEU A 229 -7.32 -6.87 2.29
N VAL A 230 -7.94 -7.49 3.29
CA VAL A 230 -8.73 -6.80 4.31
C VAL A 230 -8.08 -6.84 5.69
N ALA A 231 -6.90 -7.46 5.81
CA ALA A 231 -6.14 -7.52 7.05
C ALA A 231 -5.73 -6.12 7.55
N VAL A 232 -5.57 -5.14 6.66
CA VAL A 232 -5.30 -3.75 7.02
C VAL A 232 -6.51 -3.05 7.67
N LEU A 233 -7.72 -3.58 7.49
CA LEU A 233 -8.94 -3.04 8.10
C LEU A 233 -9.07 -3.44 9.58
N VAL A 234 -8.14 -4.21 10.09
CA VAL A 234 -8.15 -4.67 11.45
C VAL A 234 -7.67 -3.55 12.38
N ASP A 235 -8.27 -3.46 13.57
CA ASP A 235 -7.78 -2.55 14.61
C ASP A 235 -7.63 -3.27 15.96
N GLU A 236 -6.92 -2.62 16.89
CA GLU A 236 -6.61 -3.14 18.24
C GLU A 236 -7.85 -3.49 19.09
N THR A 237 -9.02 -3.00 18.70
CA THR A 237 -10.28 -3.27 19.41
C THR A 237 -10.92 -4.57 18.94
N MET A 238 -10.56 -5.05 17.75
CA MET A 238 -11.07 -6.31 17.21
C MET A 238 -10.47 -7.50 17.95
N THR A 239 -11.34 -8.33 18.52
CA THR A 239 -10.97 -9.53 19.27
C THR A 239 -11.09 -10.76 18.38
N VAL A 240 -10.00 -11.52 18.25
CA VAL A 240 -9.93 -12.71 17.39
C VAL A 240 -10.04 -14.03 18.17
N ALA A 241 -9.71 -14.01 19.47
CA ALA A 241 -9.85 -15.17 20.35
C ALA A 241 -10.10 -14.74 21.80
N ALA A 242 -10.44 -15.70 22.67
CA ALA A 242 -10.68 -15.47 24.10
C ALA A 242 -9.40 -15.14 24.90
N GLY A 243 -8.23 -15.20 24.27
CA GLY A 243 -6.93 -14.94 24.87
C GLY A 243 -5.81 -15.65 24.12
N GLY A 244 -4.57 -15.39 24.51
CA GLY A 244 -3.39 -16.01 23.93
C GLY A 244 -2.12 -15.58 24.65
N THR A 245 -1.04 -16.34 24.47
CA THR A 245 0.24 -16.07 25.11
C THR A 245 1.35 -16.06 24.06
N VAL A 246 2.17 -15.02 24.08
CA VAL A 246 3.35 -14.87 23.24
C VAL A 246 4.58 -15.28 24.04
N TYR A 247 5.43 -16.12 23.45
CA TYR A 247 6.67 -16.60 24.02
C TYR A 247 7.88 -16.27 23.14
N ASP A 248 9.05 -16.18 23.75
CA ASP A 248 10.33 -16.18 23.03
C ASP A 248 10.74 -17.62 22.61
N GLU A 249 11.88 -17.72 21.94
CA GLU A 249 12.47 -19.00 21.48
C GLU A 249 12.87 -19.93 22.63
N GLN A 250 13.09 -19.38 23.83
CA GLN A 250 13.43 -20.14 25.03
C GLN A 250 12.18 -20.58 25.82
N GLY A 251 10.99 -20.17 25.37
CA GLY A 251 9.71 -20.47 26.01
C GLY A 251 9.35 -19.54 27.17
N ASN A 252 10.08 -18.44 27.37
CA ASN A 252 9.69 -17.42 28.33
C ASN A 252 8.51 -16.62 27.78
N THR A 253 7.55 -16.27 28.65
CA THR A 253 6.41 -15.45 28.25
C THR A 253 6.85 -14.00 28.02
N LEU A 254 6.64 -13.51 26.80
CA LEU A 254 6.81 -12.12 26.42
C LEU A 254 5.55 -11.30 26.74
N LYS A 255 4.37 -11.87 26.46
CA LYS A 255 3.08 -11.22 26.72
C LYS A 255 1.97 -12.25 26.92
N ALA A 256 1.08 -12.00 27.87
CA ALA A 256 -0.16 -12.76 28.03
C ALA A 256 -1.36 -11.84 27.78
N TYR A 257 -2.31 -12.32 26.98
CA TYR A 257 -3.57 -11.66 26.66
C TYR A 257 -4.71 -12.44 27.32
N GLU A 258 -5.18 -11.95 28.46
CA GLU A 258 -6.24 -12.59 29.24
C GLU A 258 -7.63 -12.08 28.83
N GLY A 259 -8.56 -12.99 28.58
CA GLY A 259 -9.98 -12.67 28.30
C GLY A 259 -10.27 -12.10 26.90
N ARG A 260 -9.27 -11.58 26.20
CA ARG A 260 -9.34 -11.22 24.78
C ARG A 260 -7.96 -11.29 24.13
N LEU A 261 -7.87 -11.83 22.93
CA LEU A 261 -6.71 -11.69 22.05
C LEU A 261 -7.06 -10.64 20.99
N PRO A 262 -6.42 -9.45 20.99
CA PRO A 262 -6.60 -8.49 19.92
C PRO A 262 -6.00 -9.04 18.62
N ALA A 263 -6.48 -8.54 17.49
CA ALA A 263 -5.95 -8.91 16.20
C ALA A 263 -4.57 -8.30 15.91
N VAL A 264 -4.28 -7.14 16.49
CA VAL A 264 -2.95 -6.53 16.52
C VAL A 264 -2.31 -6.83 17.87
N LEU A 265 -1.16 -7.51 17.85
CA LEU A 265 -0.39 -7.89 19.02
C LEU A 265 0.78 -6.94 19.18
N GLU A 266 0.95 -6.38 20.37
CA GLU A 266 2.10 -5.54 20.71
C GLU A 266 2.83 -6.08 21.94
N PHE A 267 4.13 -6.32 21.81
CA PHE A 267 4.95 -6.87 22.88
C PHE A 267 6.43 -6.51 22.72
N ASP A 268 7.14 -6.48 23.85
CA ASP A 268 8.59 -6.26 23.85
C ASP A 268 9.34 -7.57 23.63
N VAL A 269 10.44 -7.51 22.90
CA VAL A 269 11.36 -8.63 22.66
C VAL A 269 12.78 -8.28 23.11
N PRO A 270 13.54 -9.21 23.68
CA PRO A 270 14.98 -9.03 23.89
C PRO A 270 15.70 -8.81 22.55
N ALA A 271 16.76 -7.99 22.52
CA ALA A 271 17.49 -7.69 21.28
C ALA A 271 18.03 -8.94 20.55
N THR A 272 18.31 -10.02 21.28
CA THR A 272 18.79 -11.30 20.74
C THR A 272 17.68 -12.24 20.25
N CYS A 273 16.41 -11.88 20.46
CA CYS A 273 15.27 -12.70 20.08
C CYS A 273 15.10 -12.67 18.56
N LYS A 274 15.06 -13.85 17.93
CA LYS A 274 14.96 -13.99 16.47
C LYS A 274 13.58 -14.44 15.99
N ALA A 275 12.77 -14.95 16.90
CA ALA A 275 11.42 -15.41 16.61
C ALA A 275 10.56 -15.33 17.87
N PHE A 276 9.26 -15.23 17.68
CA PHE A 276 8.28 -15.37 18.76
C PHE A 276 7.30 -16.50 18.43
N THR A 277 6.63 -17.02 19.46
CA THR A 277 5.58 -18.03 19.30
C THR A 277 4.30 -17.55 19.95
N LEU A 278 3.22 -17.45 19.17
CA LEU A 278 1.87 -17.27 19.69
C LEU A 278 1.25 -18.63 20.00
N GLU A 279 0.76 -18.79 21.23
CA GLU A 279 -0.14 -19.89 21.62
C GLU A 279 -1.56 -19.35 21.81
N VAL A 280 -2.50 -19.92 21.05
CA VAL A 280 -3.91 -19.57 21.10
C VAL A 280 -4.74 -20.83 20.85
N ALA A 281 -5.79 -21.04 21.65
CA ALA A 281 -6.66 -22.22 21.54
C ALA A 281 -5.92 -23.58 21.52
N GLY A 282 -4.77 -23.68 22.21
CA GLY A 282 -3.93 -24.88 22.24
C GLY A 282 -3.10 -25.14 20.98
N GLN A 283 -3.12 -24.23 20.00
CA GLN A 283 -2.25 -24.25 18.83
C GLN A 283 -1.09 -23.27 19.03
N ARG A 284 0.06 -23.59 18.44
CA ARG A 284 1.28 -22.77 18.52
C ARG A 284 1.75 -22.39 17.12
N PHE A 285 2.08 -21.12 16.95
CA PHE A 285 2.51 -20.54 15.68
C PHE A 285 3.78 -19.73 15.90
N THR A 286 4.85 -20.14 15.23
CA THR A 286 6.17 -19.51 15.37
C THR A 286 6.47 -18.63 14.17
N GLN A 287 6.89 -17.41 14.45
CA GLN A 287 7.10 -16.35 13.48
C GLN A 287 8.51 -15.76 13.66
N PRO A 288 9.37 -15.82 12.62
CA PRO A 288 10.62 -15.07 12.61
C PRO A 288 10.36 -13.57 12.80
N ILE A 289 11.20 -12.90 13.58
CA ILE A 289 11.14 -11.45 13.72
C ILE A 289 12.01 -10.86 12.60
N PRO A 290 11.49 -9.96 11.76
CA PRO A 290 12.31 -9.29 10.76
C PRO A 290 13.43 -8.47 11.42
N GLU A 291 14.53 -8.30 10.69
CA GLU A 291 15.61 -7.41 11.12
C GLU A 291 15.06 -5.98 11.18
N GLU A 292 15.59 -5.15 12.09
CA GLU A 292 15.23 -3.72 12.11
C GLU A 292 15.56 -3.15 10.73
N HIS A 293 14.56 -2.58 10.06
CA HIS A 293 14.85 -1.63 9.00
C HIS A 293 15.51 -0.46 9.73
N GLU A 294 16.81 -0.30 9.54
CA GLU A 294 17.49 0.95 9.87
C GLU A 294 16.73 2.01 9.08
N GLU A 295 15.85 2.76 9.73
CA GLU A 295 15.49 4.08 9.23
C GLU A 295 16.84 4.74 8.96
N ASP A 296 17.12 5.11 7.71
CA ASP A 296 18.29 5.89 7.33
C ASP A 296 18.19 7.28 8.02
N GLU A 297 18.37 7.31 9.33
CA GLU A 297 18.86 8.45 10.08
C GLU A 297 20.31 8.65 9.64
N ASP A 298 20.54 9.19 8.43
CA ASP A 298 21.70 10.03 8.06
C ASP A 298 21.81 10.28 6.54
N HIS A 299 20.90 11.07 5.97
CA HIS A 299 21.20 11.87 4.78
C HIS A 299 20.69 13.32 4.91
N HIS A 300 21.07 13.97 6.01
CA HIS A 300 21.18 15.42 6.07
C HIS A 300 22.63 15.84 6.31
N GLU A 301 23.53 15.46 5.39
CA GLU A 301 24.67 16.34 5.13
C GLU A 301 24.13 17.53 4.34
N GLU A 302 24.00 18.64 5.04
CA GLU A 302 23.86 19.97 4.47
C GLU A 302 24.82 20.12 3.28
N GLU A 303 24.25 20.23 2.08
CA GLU A 303 24.98 20.72 0.92
C GLU A 303 25.39 22.18 1.23
N ARG A 304 26.56 22.34 1.87
CA ARG A 304 27.23 23.63 1.96
C ARG A 304 27.50 24.07 0.53
N ALA A 305 26.67 24.99 0.05
CA ALA A 305 26.92 25.71 -1.18
C ALA A 305 28.38 26.20 -1.18
N PRO A 306 29.16 25.94 -2.24
CA PRO A 306 30.51 26.46 -2.32
C PRO A 306 30.47 27.99 -2.27
N GLU A 307 31.28 28.58 -1.37
CA GLU A 307 31.50 30.02 -1.33
C GLU A 307 31.86 30.54 -2.73
N PRO A 308 31.27 31.64 -3.21
CA PRO A 308 31.67 32.24 -4.47
C PRO A 308 33.12 32.72 -4.38
N GLU A 309 33.95 32.28 -5.32
CA GLU A 309 35.34 32.71 -5.44
C GLU A 309 35.46 34.24 -5.46
N PRO A 310 36.50 34.82 -4.82
CA PRO A 310 36.71 36.26 -4.85
C PRO A 310 36.99 36.73 -6.30
N VAL A 311 36.08 37.58 -6.79
CA VAL A 311 36.19 38.25 -8.09
C VAL A 311 37.53 38.98 -8.17
N SER A 312 38.40 38.50 -9.07
CA SER A 312 39.64 39.18 -9.40
C SER A 312 39.37 40.56 -9.98
N ALA A 313 39.98 41.58 -9.38
CA ALA A 313 39.80 42.98 -9.74
C ALA A 313 40.23 43.26 -11.19
N PRO A 314 39.51 44.13 -11.94
CA PRO A 314 39.87 44.44 -13.32
C PRO A 314 41.19 45.20 -13.41
N ALA A 315 42.05 44.75 -14.31
CA ALA A 315 43.34 45.36 -14.63
C ALA A 315 43.16 46.83 -15.07
N ALA A 316 43.99 47.69 -14.48
CA ALA A 316 44.00 49.13 -14.71
C ALA A 316 44.22 49.48 -16.20
N ARG A 317 43.25 50.19 -16.78
CA ARG A 317 43.40 50.88 -18.07
C ARG A 317 44.48 51.96 -17.96
N LYS A 318 45.57 51.80 -18.72
CA LYS A 318 46.58 52.84 -18.97
C LYS A 318 45.91 54.07 -19.60
N LYS A 319 45.97 55.20 -18.89
CA LYS A 319 45.65 56.53 -19.41
C LYS A 319 46.63 56.91 -20.52
N HIS A 320 46.15 57.01 -21.76
CA HIS A 320 46.85 57.77 -22.79
C HIS A 320 46.74 59.26 -22.46
N ARG A 321 47.88 59.88 -22.13
CA ARG A 321 48.06 61.33 -22.10
C ARG A 321 48.08 61.84 -23.54
N GLY A 322 47.14 62.72 -23.88
CA GLY A 322 47.27 63.69 -24.96
C GLY A 322 47.81 65.01 -24.41
N HIS A 323 48.97 65.44 -24.91
CA HIS A 323 49.32 66.84 -25.14
C HIS A 323 49.39 66.96 -26.67
N GLY A 324 48.77 67.92 -27.36
CA GLY A 324 48.74 69.33 -27.05
C GLY A 324 49.91 70.01 -27.77
N HIS A 325 49.81 70.12 -29.10
CA HIS A 325 50.16 71.25 -29.99
C HIS A 325 50.28 70.75 -31.44
#